data_AF-A0A519JJD2-F1
#
_entry.id   AF-A0A519JJD2-F1
#
_cell.length_a   1.000
_cell.length_b   1.000
_cell.length_c   1.000
_cell.angle_alpha   90.00
_cell.angle_beta   90.00
_cell.angle_gamma   90.00
#
_symmetry.space_group_name_H-M   'P 1'
#
loop_
_entity.id
_entity.type
_entity.pdbx_description
1 polymer ?
#
loop_
_entity_poly.entity_id
_entity_poly.type
_entity_poly.pdbx_seq_one_letter_code
_entity_poly.pdbx_strand_id
1 'polypeptide(L)'
;LTNNGLKMVLDVEVPDTIASHFSEIIHPFLAKNNLKIEDIDHLIFHPGGKKIIQTVEELFDGLGKNIDETREVLRLYGNMSSATVMYVLERIMAKNPEKGEKGLMLSFGPGFSAQRVLLEW
;
A
#
# COMPACT_ATOMS: atom_id res chain seq x y z
N LEU A 1 -6.13 4.65 39.33
CA LEU A 1 -6.42 4.65 37.88
C LEU A 1 -5.30 3.90 37.18
N THR A 2 -5.49 2.62 36.89
CA THR A 2 -4.53 1.82 36.10
C THR A 2 -4.96 1.89 34.64
N ASN A 3 -4.16 2.55 33.81
CA ASN A 3 -4.35 2.61 32.36
C ASN A 3 -3.52 1.48 31.74
N ASN A 4 -4.20 0.45 31.20
CA ASN A 4 -3.57 -0.77 30.67
C ASN A 4 -3.04 -0.60 29.22
N GLY A 5 -2.87 0.65 28.75
CA GLY A 5 -2.42 0.95 27.39
C GLY A 5 -3.54 0.95 26.35
N LEU A 6 -3.16 0.89 25.07
CA LEU A 6 -4.08 0.91 23.94
C LEU A 6 -4.46 -0.51 23.52
N LYS A 7 -5.76 -0.78 23.43
CA LYS A 7 -6.29 -2.03 22.86
C LYS A 7 -6.66 -1.80 21.40
N MET A 8 -5.90 -2.43 20.50
CA MET A 8 -6.24 -2.47 19.08
C MET A 8 -7.29 -3.55 18.83
N VAL A 9 -8.38 -3.19 18.15
CA VAL A 9 -9.39 -4.13 17.66
C VAL A 9 -9.45 -3.97 16.15
N LEU A 10 -9.21 -5.05 15.43
CA LEU A 10 -9.29 -5.09 13.98
C LEU A 10 -10.41 -6.06 13.59
N ASP A 11 -11.36 -5.57 12.80
CA ASP A 11 -12.42 -6.41 12.26
C ASP A 11 -11.83 -7.39 11.22
N VAL A 12 -12.30 -8.63 11.27
CA VAL A 12 -11.87 -9.70 10.37
C VAL A 12 -12.31 -9.46 8.92
N GLU A 13 -13.34 -8.63 8.70
CA GLU A 13 -13.88 -8.30 7.38
C GLU A 13 -13.12 -7.17 6.66
N VAL A 14 -12.23 -6.45 7.36
CA VAL A 14 -11.48 -5.32 6.80
C VAL A 14 -10.69 -5.68 5.54
N PRO A 15 -9.92 -6.79 5.49
CA PRO A 15 -9.19 -7.16 4.27
C PRO A 15 -10.10 -7.42 3.07
N ASP A 16 -11.26 -8.04 3.26
CA ASP A 16 -12.21 -8.33 2.18
C ASP A 16 -12.87 -7.04 1.67
N THR A 17 -13.17 -6.13 2.58
CA THR A 17 -13.69 -4.80 2.25
C THR A 17 -12.69 -3.99 1.43
N ILE A 18 -11.39 -4.07 1.76
CA ILE A 18 -10.33 -3.46 0.96
C ILE A 18 -10.32 -4.05 -0.45
N ALA A 19 -10.30 -5.37 -0.53
CA ALA A 19 -10.24 -6.11 -1.78
C ALA A 19 -11.37 -5.69 -2.73
N SER A 20 -12.60 -5.67 -2.23
CA SER A 20 -13.78 -5.39 -3.06
C SER A 20 -13.84 -3.94 -3.57
N HIS A 21 -13.22 -2.99 -2.87
CA HIS A 21 -13.24 -1.56 -3.25
C HIS A 21 -11.93 -1.09 -3.87
N PHE A 22 -10.93 -1.95 -3.99
CA PHE A 22 -9.58 -1.54 -4.34
C PHE A 22 -9.50 -0.82 -5.70
N SER A 23 -10.17 -1.36 -6.71
CA SER A 23 -10.24 -0.75 -8.05
C SER A 23 -10.94 0.62 -8.03
N GLU A 24 -12.00 0.76 -7.23
CA GLU A 24 -12.72 2.04 -7.05
C GLU A 24 -11.89 3.07 -6.26
N ILE A 25 -10.97 2.61 -5.44
CA ILE A 25 -10.02 3.45 -4.72
C ILE A 25 -8.93 3.95 -5.68
N ILE A 26 -8.41 3.11 -6.57
CA ILE A 26 -7.23 3.48 -7.37
C ILE A 26 -7.61 4.15 -8.69
N HIS A 27 -8.48 3.55 -9.49
CA HIS A 27 -8.70 4.02 -10.87
C HIS A 27 -9.22 5.46 -10.94
N PRO A 28 -10.20 5.89 -10.13
CA PRO A 28 -10.66 7.29 -10.17
C PRO A 28 -9.58 8.27 -9.72
N PHE A 29 -8.67 7.87 -8.83
CA PHE A 29 -7.55 8.72 -8.40
C PHE A 29 -6.52 8.89 -9.53
N LEU A 30 -6.14 7.80 -10.20
CA LEU A 30 -5.22 7.85 -11.33
C LEU A 30 -5.83 8.61 -12.52
N ALA A 31 -7.10 8.35 -12.84
CA ALA A 31 -7.80 9.01 -13.94
C ALA A 31 -7.88 10.54 -13.75
N LYS A 32 -8.07 11.03 -12.52
CA LYS A 32 -8.01 12.48 -12.20
C LYS A 32 -6.64 13.10 -12.50
N ASN A 33 -5.59 12.30 -12.57
CA ASN A 33 -4.23 12.71 -12.92
C ASN A 33 -3.86 12.33 -14.37
N ASN A 34 -4.84 11.92 -15.20
CA ASN A 34 -4.64 11.43 -16.57
C ASN A 34 -3.71 10.21 -16.67
N LEU A 35 -3.73 9.35 -15.65
CA LEU A 35 -2.94 8.12 -15.59
C LEU A 35 -3.84 6.90 -15.48
N LYS A 36 -3.29 5.75 -15.86
CA LYS A 36 -3.83 4.43 -15.58
C LYS A 36 -2.87 3.66 -14.70
N ILE A 37 -3.29 2.47 -14.25
CA ILE A 37 -2.44 1.66 -13.40
C ILE A 37 -1.17 1.23 -14.15
N GLU A 38 -1.27 0.96 -15.45
CA GLU A 38 -0.16 0.54 -16.30
C GLU A 38 0.98 1.57 -16.28
N ASP A 39 0.66 2.87 -16.16
CA ASP A 39 1.61 3.99 -16.11
C ASP A 39 2.34 4.14 -14.76
N ILE A 40 2.04 3.27 -13.78
CA ILE A 40 2.68 3.30 -12.46
C ILE A 40 3.80 2.25 -12.40
N ASP A 41 5.02 2.70 -12.19
CA ASP A 41 6.20 1.83 -12.13
C ASP A 41 6.36 1.18 -10.75
N HIS A 42 6.08 1.93 -9.68
CA HIS A 42 6.37 1.51 -8.31
C HIS A 42 5.12 1.47 -7.43
N LEU A 43 4.85 0.33 -6.80
CA LEU A 43 3.77 0.17 -5.81
C LEU A 43 4.34 0.23 -4.39
N ILE A 44 3.98 1.27 -3.64
CA ILE A 44 4.44 1.51 -2.27
C ILE A 44 3.27 1.30 -1.32
N PHE A 45 3.14 0.10 -0.79
CA PHE A 45 1.95 -0.31 -0.06
C PHE A 45 2.20 -0.47 1.44
N HIS A 46 1.27 -0.04 2.29
CA HIS A 46 1.32 -0.34 3.73
C HIS A 46 0.86 -1.78 4.02
N PRO A 47 1.71 -2.67 4.56
CA PRO A 47 1.34 -4.06 4.82
C PRO A 47 0.54 -4.19 6.12
N GLY A 48 -0.78 -4.01 6.04
CA GLY A 48 -1.67 -4.20 7.21
C GLY A 48 -1.74 -5.66 7.71
N GLY A 49 -1.49 -6.64 6.84
CA GLY A 49 -1.45 -8.07 7.16
C GLY A 49 -1.38 -8.97 5.93
N LYS A 50 -1.14 -10.28 6.12
CA LYS A 50 -0.90 -11.27 5.05
C LYS A 50 -2.02 -11.33 4.00
N LYS A 51 -3.28 -11.23 4.42
CA LYS A 51 -4.44 -11.30 3.52
C LYS A 51 -4.49 -10.11 2.55
N ILE A 52 -4.22 -8.91 3.04
CA ILE A 52 -4.18 -7.69 2.23
C ILE A 52 -3.04 -7.77 1.20
N ILE A 53 -1.87 -8.24 1.61
CA ILE A 53 -0.73 -8.48 0.73
C ILE A 53 -1.12 -9.40 -0.43
N GLN A 54 -1.71 -10.56 -0.13
CA GLN A 54 -2.17 -11.51 -1.15
C GLN A 54 -3.20 -10.89 -2.11
N THR A 55 -4.20 -10.18 -1.57
CA THR A 55 -5.20 -9.48 -2.40
C THR A 55 -4.55 -8.47 -3.35
N VAL A 56 -3.63 -7.65 -2.84
CA VAL A 56 -2.96 -6.63 -3.65
C VAL A 56 -2.16 -7.28 -4.77
N GLU A 57 -1.49 -8.40 -4.48
CA GLU A 57 -0.76 -9.16 -5.49
C GLU A 57 -1.68 -9.71 -6.56
N GLU A 58 -2.77 -10.36 -6.18
CA GLU A 58 -3.75 -10.92 -7.11
C GLU A 58 -4.35 -9.84 -8.03
N LEU A 59 -4.59 -8.63 -7.49
CA LEU A 59 -5.14 -7.51 -8.27
C LEU A 59 -4.17 -6.91 -9.27
N PHE A 60 -2.87 -7.02 -9.00
CA PHE A 60 -1.82 -6.53 -9.89
C PHE A 60 -1.11 -7.64 -10.67
N ASP A 61 -1.49 -8.90 -10.41
CA ASP A 61 -1.04 -10.06 -11.15
C ASP A 61 -1.46 -9.92 -12.62
N GLY A 62 -0.54 -10.21 -13.52
CA GLY A 62 -0.75 -9.99 -14.96
C GLY A 62 -0.49 -8.56 -15.47
N LEU A 63 -0.30 -7.56 -14.60
CA LEU A 63 0.14 -6.20 -15.02
C LEU A 63 1.66 -6.03 -15.00
N GLY A 64 2.40 -7.11 -14.68
CA GLY A 64 3.86 -7.07 -14.53
C GLY A 64 4.33 -6.29 -13.30
N LYS A 65 3.45 -6.03 -12.33
CA LYS A 65 3.74 -5.27 -11.11
C LYS A 65 3.79 -6.20 -9.91
N ASN A 66 4.57 -5.84 -8.90
CA ASN A 66 4.69 -6.60 -7.67
C ASN A 66 4.75 -5.66 -6.46
N ILE A 67 4.66 -6.24 -5.27
CA ILE A 67 4.83 -5.54 -3.99
C ILE A 67 5.97 -6.16 -3.16
N ASP A 68 7.05 -6.57 -3.83
CA ASP A 68 8.14 -7.32 -3.20
C ASP A 68 8.81 -6.54 -2.07
N GLU A 69 9.02 -5.23 -2.26
CA GLU A 69 9.57 -4.38 -1.20
C GLU A 69 8.63 -4.26 0.00
N THR A 70 7.32 -4.28 -0.24
CA THR A 70 6.32 -4.29 0.84
C THR A 70 6.41 -5.58 1.65
N ARG A 71 6.49 -6.74 0.96
CA ARG A 71 6.67 -8.04 1.61
C ARG A 71 7.97 -8.09 2.41
N GLU A 72 9.05 -7.58 1.86
CA GLU A 72 10.38 -7.63 2.49
C GLU A 72 10.44 -6.72 3.74
N VAL A 73 9.82 -5.54 3.71
CA VAL A 73 9.68 -4.69 4.90
C VAL A 73 8.87 -5.40 5.98
N LEU A 74 7.74 -6.02 5.63
CA LEU A 74 6.96 -6.78 6.61
C LEU A 74 7.76 -7.95 7.19
N ARG A 75 8.54 -8.66 6.36
CA ARG A 75 9.37 -9.79 6.79
C ARG A 75 10.48 -9.36 7.75
N LEU A 76 11.13 -8.23 7.48
CA LEU A 76 12.26 -7.74 8.26
C LEU A 76 11.84 -7.02 9.55
N TYR A 77 10.74 -6.25 9.49
CA TYR A 77 10.40 -5.29 10.54
C TYR A 77 9.00 -5.47 11.15
N GLY A 78 8.15 -6.31 10.54
CA GLY A 78 6.74 -6.41 10.93
C GLY A 78 5.94 -5.14 10.60
N ASN A 79 4.74 -5.04 11.17
CA ASN A 79 3.92 -3.84 11.05
C ASN A 79 4.34 -2.82 12.12
N MET A 80 5.06 -1.78 11.70
CA MET A 80 5.52 -0.66 12.53
C MET A 80 4.53 0.52 12.54
N SER A 81 3.24 0.25 12.30
CA SER A 81 2.21 1.28 12.12
C SER A 81 2.53 2.21 10.93
N SER A 82 2.28 3.50 11.07
CA SER A 82 2.42 4.51 10.01
C SER A 82 3.82 4.59 9.40
N ALA A 83 4.88 4.26 10.15
CA ALA A 83 6.25 4.28 9.64
C ALA A 83 6.50 3.22 8.54
N THR A 84 5.73 2.13 8.54
CA THR A 84 5.99 0.97 7.67
C THR A 84 5.99 1.33 6.18
N VAL A 85 5.06 2.18 5.73
CA VAL A 85 4.99 2.58 4.31
C VAL A 85 6.17 3.45 3.89
N MET A 86 6.74 4.23 4.82
CA MET A 86 7.93 5.03 4.55
C MET A 86 9.17 4.15 4.36
N TYR A 87 9.26 3.01 5.06
CA TYR A 87 10.34 2.04 4.86
C TYR A 87 10.22 1.33 3.51
N VAL A 88 8.99 1.13 3.00
CA VAL A 88 8.78 0.63 1.64
C VAL A 88 9.25 1.67 0.62
N LEU A 89 8.87 2.93 0.82
CA LEU A 89 9.33 4.05 -0.03
C LEU A 89 10.85 4.16 -0.06
N GLU A 90 11.51 4.10 1.11
CA GLU A 90 12.97 4.15 1.23
C GLU A 90 13.64 3.07 0.38
N ARG A 91 13.12 1.83 0.42
CA ARG A 91 13.68 0.72 -0.36
C ARG A 91 13.48 0.88 -1.87
N ILE A 92 12.35 1.44 -2.30
CA ILE A 92 12.12 1.79 -3.71
C ILE A 92 13.13 2.87 -4.13
N MET A 93 13.27 3.94 -3.33
CA MET A 93 14.24 5.01 -3.62
C MET A 93 15.68 4.50 -3.69
N ALA A 94 16.06 3.55 -2.84
CA ALA A 94 17.38 2.93 -2.83
C ALA A 94 17.71 2.15 -4.12
N LYS A 95 16.71 1.78 -4.92
CA LYS A 95 16.91 1.18 -6.25
C LYS A 95 17.26 2.21 -7.33
N ASN A 96 17.29 3.50 -7.00
CA ASN A 96 17.55 4.61 -7.93
C ASN A 96 16.58 4.59 -9.12
N PRO A 97 15.27 4.78 -8.88
CA PRO A 97 14.28 4.89 -9.95
C PRO A 97 14.68 5.96 -10.97
N GLU A 98 14.36 5.71 -12.24
CA GLU A 98 14.71 6.62 -13.32
C GLU A 98 13.84 7.89 -13.28
N LYS A 99 14.36 8.98 -13.82
CA LYS A 99 13.61 10.24 -13.91
C LYS A 99 12.34 10.04 -14.73
N GLY A 100 11.21 10.45 -14.18
CA GLY A 100 9.88 10.34 -14.78
C GLY A 100 9.13 9.06 -14.42
N GLU A 101 9.78 8.08 -13.78
CA GLU A 101 9.09 6.92 -13.20
C GLU A 101 8.12 7.38 -12.11
N LYS A 102 7.01 6.65 -11.97
CA LYS A 102 5.89 7.03 -11.12
C LYS A 102 5.64 6.01 -10.03
N GLY A 103 5.32 6.51 -8.85
CA GLY A 103 5.00 5.71 -7.68
C GLY A 103 3.56 5.94 -7.23
N LEU A 104 2.84 4.86 -6.96
CA LEU A 104 1.57 4.91 -6.24
C LEU A 104 1.80 4.42 -4.81
N MET A 105 1.67 5.34 -3.86
CA MET A 105 1.73 5.03 -2.44
C MET A 105 0.33 4.93 -1.85
N LEU A 106 0.04 3.83 -1.14
CA LEU A 106 -1.28 3.52 -0.62
C LEU A 106 -1.22 3.01 0.83
N SER A 107 -2.11 3.50 1.68
CA SER A 107 -2.25 3.08 3.08
C SER A 107 -3.70 3.07 3.53
N PHE A 108 -3.99 2.27 4.57
CA PHE A 108 -5.32 2.16 5.18
C PHE A 108 -5.24 2.36 6.70
N GLY A 109 -6.28 2.95 7.30
CA GLY A 109 -6.34 3.21 8.74
C GLY A 109 -7.76 3.29 9.32
N PRO A 110 -7.91 3.43 10.66
CA PRO A 110 -9.19 3.47 11.37
C PRO A 110 -10.16 4.56 10.86
N GLY A 111 -11.47 4.34 11.04
CA GLY A 111 -12.52 5.04 10.27
C GLY A 111 -12.66 4.52 8.84
N PHE A 112 -11.98 3.39 8.58
CA PHE A 112 -11.69 2.78 7.29
C PHE A 112 -11.51 3.77 6.14
N SER A 113 -10.33 4.38 6.10
CA SER A 113 -9.94 5.35 5.08
C SER A 113 -8.81 4.80 4.21
N ALA A 114 -8.82 5.19 2.94
CA ALA A 114 -7.76 4.91 1.98
C ALA A 114 -7.01 6.20 1.60
N GLN A 115 -5.69 6.18 1.78
CA GLN A 115 -4.80 7.33 1.62
C GLN A 115 -3.89 7.03 0.46
N ARG A 116 -3.91 7.90 -0.55
CA ARG A 116 -3.20 7.73 -1.82
C ARG A 116 -2.28 8.93 -2.04
N VAL A 117 -1.06 8.66 -2.46
CA VAL A 117 -0.11 9.68 -2.92
C VAL A 117 0.46 9.23 -4.27
N LEU A 118 0.47 10.15 -5.22
CA LEU A 118 1.17 9.97 -6.49
C LEU A 118 2.55 10.63 -6.37
N LEU A 119 3.57 9.88 -6.74
CA LEU A 119 4.97 10.29 -6.72
C LEU A 119 5.52 10.24 -8.15
N GLU A 120 6.46 11.11 -8.45
CA GLU A 120 7.27 11.09 -9.67
C GLU A 120 8.71 11.39 -9.27
N TRP A 121 9.66 10.64 -9.83
CA TRP A 121 11.10 10.83 -9.59
C TRP A 121 11.74 11.78 -10.60
#